data_AF-A0A6A1Q162-F1
#
_entry.id   AF-A0A6A1Q162-F1
#
_cell.length_a   1.000
_cell.length_b   1.000
_cell.length_c   1.000
_cell.angle_alpha   90.00
_cell.angle_beta   90.00
_cell.angle_gamma   90.00
#
_symmetry.space_group_name_H-M   'P 1'
#
loop_
_entity.id
_entity.type
_entity.pdbx_description
1 polymer ?
#
loop_
_entity_poly.entity_id
_entity_poly.type
_entity_poly.pdbx_seq_one_letter_code
_entity_poly.pdbx_strand_id
1 'polypeptide(L)'
;MGDRAARLDILDKAGQEEFGAMKEQYVRTGEGFLLVFSVTDRGSFEELYKFQRQILRVKDRDEFPMILADNKADLDHQGQVMQEEGQQLAP
;
A
#
# COMPACT_ATOMS: atom_id res chain seq x y z
N MET A 1 6.83 24.95 13.80
CA MET A 1 6.66 23.95 12.73
C MET A 1 5.25 24.18 12.18
N GLY A 2 4.99 24.91 11.11
CA GLY A 2 5.69 25.09 9.85
C GLY A 2 4.61 24.84 8.80
N ASP A 3 3.64 25.74 8.70
CA ASP A 3 2.52 25.69 7.76
C ASP A 3 3.08 25.82 6.34
N ARG A 4 3.47 24.69 5.76
CA ARG A 4 3.94 24.58 4.39
C ARG A 4 2.85 23.93 3.58
N ALA A 5 2.27 24.69 2.66
CA ALA A 5 1.38 24.14 1.66
C ALA A 5 2.15 23.08 0.84
N ALA A 6 1.59 21.87 0.77
CA ALA A 6 2.08 20.78 -0.06
C ALA A 6 1.00 20.41 -1.07
N ARG A 7 1.41 20.04 -2.29
CA ARG A 7 0.50 19.46 -3.28
C ARG A 7 0.55 17.95 -3.14
N LEU A 8 -0.59 17.34 -2.84
CA LEU A 8 -0.74 15.90 -2.77
C LEU A 8 -1.52 15.42 -3.99
N ASP A 9 -0.86 14.70 -4.88
CA ASP A 9 -1.46 14.08 -6.05
C ASP A 9 -1.79 12.60 -5.71
N ILE A 10 -3.07 12.28 -5.46
CA ILE A 10 -3.52 10.93 -5.09
C ILE A 10 -4.03 10.20 -6.33
N LEU A 11 -3.55 8.97 -6.52
CA LEU A 11 -4.00 8.07 -7.59
C LEU A 11 -4.64 6.82 -7.00
N ASP A 12 -5.95 6.68 -7.15
CA ASP A 12 -6.66 5.44 -6.81
C ASP A 12 -6.48 4.36 -7.91
N LYS A 13 -6.40 3.10 -7.51
CA LYS A 13 -6.05 1.97 -8.39
C LYS A 13 -7.24 1.10 -8.83
N ALA A 14 -8.47 1.52 -8.60
CA ALA A 14 -9.63 0.76 -9.05
C ALA A 14 -9.74 0.73 -10.59
N GLY A 15 -9.63 -0.47 -11.19
CA GLY A 15 -10.10 -0.72 -12.57
C GLY A 15 -9.11 -0.55 -13.73
N GLN A 16 -7.79 -0.39 -13.48
CA GLN A 16 -6.76 -0.35 -14.54
C GLN A 16 -5.59 -1.32 -14.33
N GLU A 17 -5.81 -2.40 -13.58
CA GLU A 17 -4.78 -3.40 -13.26
C GLU A 17 -4.20 -4.13 -14.48
N GLU A 18 -4.81 -4.01 -15.65
CA GLU A 18 -4.45 -4.75 -16.86
C GLU A 18 -3.28 -4.16 -17.68
N PHE A 19 -2.86 -2.91 -17.44
CA PHE A 19 -1.73 -2.31 -18.16
C PHE A 19 -0.46 -2.24 -17.30
N GLY A 20 0.31 -3.35 -17.30
CA GLY A 20 1.56 -3.48 -16.54
C GLY A 20 2.55 -2.32 -16.73
N ALA A 21 2.65 -1.75 -17.94
CA ALA A 21 3.53 -0.60 -18.22
C ALA A 21 3.10 0.68 -17.49
N MET A 22 1.79 0.95 -17.40
CA MET A 22 1.29 2.11 -16.65
C MET A 22 1.53 1.92 -15.15
N LYS A 23 1.27 0.71 -14.64
CA LYS A 23 1.53 0.33 -13.24
C LYS A 23 2.99 0.61 -12.84
N GLU A 24 3.95 0.19 -13.65
CA GLU A 24 5.36 0.45 -13.39
C GLU A 24 5.72 1.94 -13.40
N GLN A 25 5.16 2.73 -14.32
CA GLN A 25 5.43 4.17 -14.37
C GLN A 25 4.95 4.87 -13.09
N TYR A 26 3.75 4.55 -12.60
CA TYR A 26 3.23 5.11 -11.36
C TYR A 26 4.08 4.73 -10.15
N VAL A 27 4.54 3.48 -10.11
CA VAL A 27 5.47 3.05 -9.05
C VAL A 27 6.79 3.83 -9.19
N ARG A 28 7.30 4.02 -10.40
CA ARG A 28 8.56 4.74 -10.64
C ARG A 28 8.47 6.20 -10.20
N THR A 29 7.38 6.91 -10.46
CA THR A 29 7.24 8.34 -10.15
C THR A 29 6.67 8.64 -8.76
N GLY A 30 5.93 7.72 -8.12
CA GLY A 30 5.29 7.96 -6.82
C GLY A 30 6.29 8.21 -5.69
N GLU A 31 6.04 9.21 -4.84
CA GLU A 31 6.93 9.58 -3.74
C GLU A 31 6.63 8.85 -2.42
N GLY A 32 5.48 8.19 -2.35
CA GLY A 32 5.04 7.33 -1.25
C GLY A 32 3.84 6.49 -1.67
N PHE A 33 3.57 5.42 -0.92
CA PHE A 33 2.44 4.52 -1.21
C PHE A 33 1.60 4.26 0.02
N LEU A 34 0.28 4.25 -0.16
CA LEU A 34 -0.67 3.72 0.81
C LEU A 34 -1.00 2.28 0.38
N LEU A 35 -0.64 1.31 1.21
CA LEU A 35 -0.93 -0.11 1.01
C LEU A 35 -2.19 -0.42 1.81
N VAL A 36 -3.29 -0.70 1.10
CA VAL A 36 -4.61 -0.89 1.73
C VAL A 36 -5.04 -2.34 1.57
N PHE A 37 -5.42 -2.99 2.67
CA PHE A 37 -6.03 -4.33 2.64
C PHE A 37 -7.36 -4.30 3.38
N SER A 38 -8.21 -5.31 3.16
CA SER A 38 -9.49 -5.45 3.85
C SER A 38 -9.30 -6.38 5.06
N VAL A 39 -9.68 -5.95 6.26
CA VAL A 39 -9.53 -6.80 7.48
C VAL A 39 -10.29 -8.13 7.37
N THR A 40 -11.35 -8.17 6.56
CA THR A 40 -12.16 -9.37 6.31
C THR A 40 -11.63 -10.27 5.19
N ASP A 41 -10.53 -9.91 4.52
CA ASP A 41 -9.99 -10.64 3.37
C ASP A 41 -8.48 -10.83 3.52
N ARG A 42 -8.09 -12.02 3.99
CA ARG A 42 -6.69 -12.41 4.15
C ARG A 42 -5.90 -12.36 2.83
N GLY A 43 -6.54 -12.68 1.71
CA GLY A 43 -5.89 -12.67 0.39
C GLY A 43 -5.39 -11.27 0.04
N SER A 44 -6.19 -10.25 0.32
CA SER A 44 -5.80 -8.85 0.09
C SER A 44 -4.56 -8.43 0.88
N PHE A 45 -4.37 -8.95 2.09
CA PHE A 45 -3.17 -8.71 2.90
C PHE A 45 -1.94 -9.43 2.34
N GLU A 46 -2.08 -10.69 1.93
CA GLU A 46 -0.99 -11.47 1.33
C GLU A 46 -0.49 -10.86 0.01
N GLU A 47 -1.39 -10.24 -0.76
CA GLU A 47 -1.03 -9.51 -1.97
C GLU A 47 -0.17 -8.29 -1.67
N LEU A 48 -0.37 -7.60 -0.54
CA LEU A 48 0.45 -6.44 -0.17
C LEU A 48 1.94 -6.76 -0.09
N TYR A 49 2.32 -7.96 0.39
CA TYR A 49 3.73 -8.39 0.37
C TYR A 49 4.32 -8.44 -1.04
N LYS A 50 3.53 -8.86 -2.03
CA LYS A 50 3.98 -8.90 -3.44
C LYS A 50 4.12 -7.47 -3.97
N PHE A 51 3.17 -6.59 -3.65
CA PHE A 51 3.22 -5.19 -4.04
C PHE A 51 4.38 -4.42 -3.41
N GLN A 52 4.63 -4.59 -2.10
CA GLN A 52 5.75 -3.98 -1.39
C GLN A 52 7.09 -4.36 -2.05
N ARG A 53 7.32 -5.65 -2.29
CA ARG A 53 8.54 -6.12 -2.98
C ARG A 53 8.66 -5.55 -4.39
N GLN A 54 7.55 -5.46 -5.13
CA GLN A 54 7.56 -4.84 -6.45
C GLN A 54 7.93 -3.36 -6.38
N ILE A 55 7.38 -2.60 -5.42
CA ILE A 55 7.71 -1.19 -5.22
C ILE A 55 9.20 -1.02 -4.92
N LEU A 56 9.73 -1.74 -3.93
CA LEU A 56 11.15 -1.69 -3.56
C LEU A 56 12.06 -2.02 -4.75
N ARG A 57 11.71 -3.05 -5.52
CA ARG A 57 12.46 -3.42 -6.74
C ARG A 57 12.43 -2.33 -7.81
N VAL A 58 11.27 -1.71 -8.07
CA VAL A 58 11.15 -0.64 -9.09
C VAL A 58 11.85 0.64 -8.62
N LYS A 59 11.87 0.89 -7.31
CA LYS A 59 12.57 2.02 -6.69
C LYS A 59 14.07 1.82 -6.55
N ASP A 60 14.52 0.57 -6.62
CA ASP A 60 15.91 0.17 -6.38
C ASP A 60 16.39 0.62 -4.99
N ARG A 61 15.60 0.30 -3.96
CA ARG A 61 15.87 0.64 -2.55
C ARG A 61 15.41 -0.48 -1.62
N ASP A 62 16.07 -0.60 -0.47
CA ASP A 62 15.67 -1.50 0.61
C ASP A 62 14.48 -0.94 1.41
N GLU A 63 14.35 0.39 1.48
CA GLU A 63 13.28 1.10 2.18
C GLU A 63 12.68 2.22 1.30
N PHE A 64 11.37 2.41 1.40
CA PHE A 64 10.64 3.47 0.70
C PHE A 64 9.43 3.92 1.54
N PRO A 65 9.02 5.21 1.51
CA PRO A 65 7.85 5.68 2.27
C PRO A 65 6.57 4.92 1.91
N MET A 66 6.10 4.10 2.84
CA MET A 66 4.90 3.28 2.68
C MET A 66 4.11 3.28 3.98
N ILE A 67 2.79 3.42 3.88
CA ILE A 67 1.87 3.33 5.02
C ILE A 67 0.94 2.15 4.76
N LEU A 68 0.82 1.26 5.75
CA LEU A 68 -0.17 0.19 5.74
C LEU A 68 -1.48 0.73 6.33
N ALA A 69 -2.60 0.48 5.68
CA ALA A 69 -3.92 0.90 6.13
C ALA A 69 -4.93 -0.24 6.08
N ASP A 70 -5.53 -0.49 7.23
CA ASP A 70 -6.56 -1.50 7.43
C ASP A 70 -7.91 -0.94 7.00
N ASN A 71 -8.47 -1.47 5.92
CA ASN A 71 -9.79 -1.09 5.44
C ASN A 71 -10.88 -1.98 6.05
N LYS A 72 -12.07 -1.39 6.24
CA LYS A 72 -13.25 -2.02 6.88
C LYS A 72 -13.03 -2.41 8.35
N ALA A 73 -12.27 -1.61 9.10
CA ALA A 73 -12.01 -1.85 10.52
C ALA A 73 -13.29 -1.91 11.38
N ASP A 74 -14.42 -1.43 10.90
CA ASP A 74 -15.74 -1.64 11.50
C ASP A 74 -16.15 -3.13 11.58
N LEU A 75 -15.56 -3.98 10.74
CA LEU A 75 -15.77 -5.43 10.69
C LEU A 75 -14.68 -6.23 11.41
N ASP A 76 -13.93 -5.61 12.33
CA ASP A 76 -12.81 -6.27 13.05
C ASP A 76 -13.20 -7.56 13.78
N HIS A 77 -14.46 -7.67 14.23
CA HIS A 77 -15.02 -8.90 14.80
C HIS A 77 -15.09 -10.08 13.81
N GLN A 78 -14.99 -9.80 12.52
CA GLN A 78 -14.87 -10.77 11.40
C GLN A 78 -13.46 -10.76 10.80
N GLY A 79 -12.52 -10.05 11.44
CA GLY A 79 -11.17 -9.87 10.99
C GLY A 79 -10.43 -11.20 10.88
N GLN A 80 -9.71 -11.37 9.78
CA GLN A 80 -8.88 -12.54 9.48
C GLN A 80 -7.37 -12.24 9.54
N VAL A 81 -7.01 -11.00 9.89
CA VAL A 81 -5.63 -10.52 9.99
C VAL A 81 -5.41 -10.00 11.40
N MET A 82 -4.44 -10.54 12.13
CA MET A 82 -4.11 -10.07 13.47
C MET A 82 -3.29 -8.77 13.37
N GLN A 83 -3.49 -7.83 14.31
CA GLN A 83 -2.73 -6.57 14.34
C GLN A 83 -1.21 -6.79 14.39
N GLU A 84 -0.76 -7.87 15.02
CA GLU A 84 0.65 -8.26 15.09
C GLU A 84 1.24 -8.59 13.71
N GLU A 85 0.43 -9.12 12.78
CA GLU A 85 0.87 -9.45 11.43
C GLU A 85 1.03 -8.19 10.57
N GLY A 86 0.15 -7.20 10.76
CA GLY A 86 0.30 -5.88 10.15
C GLY A 86 1.60 -5.18 10.56
N GLN A 87 2.02 -5.34 11.81
CA GLN A 87 3.28 -4.81 12.32
C GLN A 87 4.53 -5.49 11.75
N GLN A 88 4.43 -6.74 11.28
CA GLN A 88 5.55 -7.40 10.58
C GLN A 88 5.76 -6.89 9.15
N LEU A 89 4.71 -6.33 8.54
CA LEU A 89 4.71 -5.79 7.18
C LEU A 89 5.08 -4.29 7.18
N ALA A 90 4.72 -3.59 8.25
CA ALA A 90 5.13 -2.21 8.49
C ALA A 90 6.64 -2.15 8.81
N PRO A 91 7.42 -1.30 8.10
CA PRO A 91 8.84 -1.10 8.38
C PRO A 91 9.09 -0.40 9.73
#